data_AF-A0A9W9EYM0-F1
#
_entry.id   AF-A0A9W9EYM0-F1
#
_cell.length_a   1.000
_cell.length_b   1.000
_cell.length_c   1.000
_cell.angle_alpha   90.00
_cell.angle_beta   90.00
_cell.angle_gamma   90.00
#
_symmetry.space_group_name_H-M   'P 1'
#
loop_
_entity.id
_entity.type
_entity.pdbx_description
1 polymer ?
#
loop_
_entity_poly.entity_id
_entity_poly.type
_entity_poly.pdbx_seq_one_letter_code
_entity_poly.pdbx_strand_id
1 'polypeptide(L)'
;MTAKGIPYAWGGGSCSGPTHDQPPYEYGDTGYDCSGLVCWAVCKVTGRDLFTEGLRVTSSMYCASEETLGYKKYPYSQRKAGDAVFFGGECDCSDSESIHHVGLMMDSGDRMWNAPNDRVNKVQENSIAGFGEEPCPYVVRFAS
;
A
#
# COMPACT_ATOMS: atom_id res chain seq x y z
N MET A 1 7.60 -4.98 -11.32
CA MET A 1 7.57 -5.54 -9.95
C MET A 1 7.69 -7.05 -10.03
N THR A 2 8.50 -7.69 -9.18
CA THR A 2 8.61 -9.18 -9.15
C THR A 2 7.39 -9.87 -8.52
N ALA A 3 6.55 -9.13 -7.79
CA ALA A 3 5.33 -9.66 -7.19
C ALA A 3 4.11 -9.75 -8.13
N LYS A 4 4.25 -9.35 -9.41
CA LYS A 4 3.13 -9.38 -10.37
C LYS A 4 2.51 -10.78 -10.44
N GLY A 5 1.18 -10.87 -10.28
CA GLY A 5 0.44 -12.12 -10.37
C GLY A 5 0.41 -12.95 -9.07
N ILE A 6 1.13 -12.56 -8.02
CA ILE A 6 1.02 -13.20 -6.71
C ILE A 6 -0.40 -12.97 -6.16
N PRO A 7 -1.06 -13.98 -5.55
CA PRO A 7 -2.39 -13.87 -4.98
C PRO A 7 -2.58 -12.69 -4.02
N TYR A 8 -3.83 -12.26 -3.89
CA TYR A 8 -4.23 -11.45 -2.75
C TYR A 8 -4.30 -12.38 -1.53
N ALA A 9 -3.85 -11.90 -0.37
CA ALA A 9 -4.09 -12.58 0.89
C ALA A 9 -4.35 -11.53 1.97
N TRP A 10 -5.48 -11.62 2.67
CA TRP A 10 -5.86 -10.66 3.70
C TRP A 10 -4.84 -10.65 4.83
N GLY A 11 -4.23 -9.51 5.16
CA GLY A 11 -3.14 -9.44 6.13
C GLY A 11 -1.82 -10.03 5.62
N GLY A 12 -1.77 -10.53 4.39
CA GLY A 12 -0.61 -11.21 3.80
C GLY A 12 0.55 -10.26 3.48
N GLY A 13 1.76 -10.76 3.68
CA GLY A 13 3.02 -10.08 3.36
C GLY A 13 3.97 -10.00 4.56
N SER A 14 5.27 -10.05 4.27
CA SER A 14 6.37 -9.79 5.19
C SER A 14 7.57 -9.22 4.43
N CYS A 15 8.60 -8.76 5.12
CA CYS A 15 9.89 -8.42 4.51
C CYS A 15 10.52 -9.57 3.68
N SER A 16 10.23 -10.82 4.04
CA SER A 16 10.76 -12.00 3.36
C SER A 16 10.01 -12.33 2.08
N GLY A 17 8.71 -12.02 2.00
CA GLY A 17 7.87 -12.41 0.86
C GLY A 17 6.38 -12.47 1.20
N PRO A 18 5.55 -13.06 0.31
CA PRO A 18 4.13 -13.26 0.58
C PRO A 18 3.93 -14.22 1.75
N THR A 19 2.81 -14.09 2.45
CA THR A 19 2.44 -14.97 3.57
C THR A 19 0.99 -15.40 3.44
N HIS A 20 0.59 -16.37 4.26
CA HIS A 20 -0.81 -16.76 4.36
C HIS A 20 -1.70 -15.61 4.84
N ASP A 21 -2.98 -15.71 4.49
CA ASP A 21 -4.05 -14.95 5.09
C ASP A 21 -3.95 -14.92 6.63
N GLN A 22 -4.38 -13.81 7.23
CA GLN A 22 -4.40 -13.61 8.67
C GLN A 22 -5.82 -13.65 9.21
N PRO A 23 -6.06 -14.27 10.39
CA PRO A 23 -7.37 -14.30 11.03
C PRO A 23 -8.02 -12.92 11.14
N PRO A 24 -9.36 -12.81 11.03
CA PRO A 24 -10.33 -13.90 10.95
C PRO A 24 -10.58 -14.42 9.51
N TYR A 25 -9.93 -13.84 8.51
CA TYR A 25 -10.11 -14.22 7.11
C TYR A 25 -9.03 -15.23 6.74
N GLU A 26 -9.41 -16.42 6.29
CA GLU A 26 -8.50 -17.52 5.95
C GLU A 26 -9.01 -18.23 4.69
N TYR A 27 -8.82 -17.61 3.52
CA TYR A 27 -9.26 -18.18 2.23
C TYR A 27 -8.28 -19.22 1.68
N GLY A 28 -7.09 -19.32 2.29
CA GLY A 28 -6.09 -20.35 2.03
C GLY A 28 -4.99 -19.90 1.08
N ASP A 29 -5.00 -18.62 0.68
CA ASP A 29 -4.04 -18.07 -0.26
C ASP A 29 -2.73 -17.66 0.44
N THR A 30 -1.64 -17.65 -0.33
CA THR A 30 -0.34 -17.10 0.09
C THR A 30 -0.01 -15.92 -0.81
N GLY A 31 -0.03 -14.73 -0.25
CA GLY A 31 -0.07 -13.52 -1.05
C GLY A 31 0.29 -12.25 -0.30
N TYR A 32 -0.16 -11.14 -0.87
CA TYR A 32 -0.08 -9.81 -0.28
C TYR A 32 -1.47 -9.18 -0.22
N ASP A 33 -1.77 -8.45 0.85
CA ASP A 33 -2.79 -7.41 0.77
C ASP A 33 -2.17 -6.09 0.28
N CYS A 34 -3.00 -5.04 0.21
CA CYS A 34 -2.59 -3.75 -0.31
C CYS A 34 -1.37 -3.15 0.41
N SER A 35 -1.40 -3.03 1.73
CA SER A 35 -0.29 -2.45 2.49
C SER A 35 0.85 -3.43 2.73
N GLY A 36 0.61 -4.74 2.73
CA GLY A 36 1.62 -5.78 2.80
C GLY A 36 2.51 -5.78 1.56
N LEU A 37 1.92 -5.55 0.37
CA LEU A 37 2.68 -5.35 -0.87
C LEU A 37 3.61 -4.13 -0.78
N VAL A 38 3.09 -3.01 -0.28
CA VAL A 38 3.85 -1.76 -0.11
C VAL A 38 4.98 -1.94 0.91
N CYS A 39 4.68 -2.51 2.08
CA CYS A 39 5.66 -2.75 3.14
C CYS A 39 6.78 -3.70 2.66
N TRP A 40 6.44 -4.77 1.93
CA TRP A 40 7.43 -5.65 1.33
C TRP A 40 8.32 -4.91 0.32
N ALA A 41 7.74 -4.09 -0.56
CA ALA A 41 8.51 -3.33 -1.54
C ALA A 41 9.47 -2.33 -0.87
N VAL A 42 9.01 -1.61 0.16
CA VAL A 42 9.86 -0.73 0.98
C VAL A 42 11.01 -1.53 1.58
N CYS A 43 10.72 -2.67 2.19
CA CYS A 43 11.75 -3.52 2.78
C CYS A 43 12.79 -4.00 1.75
N LYS A 44 12.37 -4.37 0.53
CA LYS A 44 13.31 -4.77 -0.53
C LYS A 44 14.18 -3.64 -1.06
N VAL A 45 13.71 -2.40 -1.04
CA VAL A 45 14.42 -1.25 -1.62
C VAL A 45 15.25 -0.52 -0.57
N THR A 46 14.74 -0.35 0.65
CA THR A 46 15.36 0.48 1.69
C THR A 46 15.90 -0.33 2.87
N GLY A 47 15.49 -1.60 3.02
CA GLY A 47 15.82 -2.42 4.18
C GLY A 47 15.00 -2.11 5.44
N ARG A 48 14.09 -1.12 5.41
CA ARG A 48 13.21 -0.81 6.54
C ARG A 48 12.02 -1.76 6.64
N ASP A 49 11.71 -2.17 7.85
CA ASP A 49 10.66 -3.13 8.15
C ASP A 49 9.42 -2.42 8.73
N LEU A 50 8.60 -1.88 7.84
CA LEU A 50 7.33 -1.21 8.20
C LEU A 50 6.36 -2.14 8.94
N PHE A 51 6.51 -3.48 8.82
CA PHE A 51 5.67 -4.44 9.54
C PHE A 51 5.91 -4.33 11.05
N THR A 52 7.18 -4.24 11.45
CA THR A 52 7.59 -4.18 12.87
C THR A 52 7.53 -2.78 13.46
N GLU A 53 7.53 -1.74 12.61
CA GLU A 53 7.50 -0.34 13.00
C GLU A 53 6.08 0.21 13.28
N GLY A 54 5.05 -0.65 13.23
CA GLY A 54 3.66 -0.23 13.45
C GLY A 54 3.05 0.54 12.29
N LEU A 55 3.64 0.44 11.10
CA LEU A 55 3.22 1.14 9.87
C LEU A 55 2.60 0.18 8.83
N ARG A 56 2.26 -1.05 9.25
CA ARG A 56 1.70 -2.11 8.38
C ARG A 56 0.31 -1.79 7.86
N VAL A 57 -0.51 -1.11 8.65
CA VAL A 57 -1.91 -0.83 8.30
C VAL A 57 -1.95 0.41 7.41
N THR A 58 -2.75 0.39 6.34
CA THR A 58 -2.89 1.49 5.38
C THR A 58 -3.04 2.85 6.06
N SER A 59 -3.99 2.94 6.99
CA SER A 59 -4.27 4.16 7.74
C SER A 59 -3.13 4.55 8.68
N SER A 60 -2.52 3.59 9.38
CA SER A 60 -1.33 3.86 10.23
C SER A 60 -0.18 4.45 9.41
N MET A 61 0.04 3.95 8.20
CA MET A 61 1.07 4.43 7.28
C MET A 61 0.75 5.84 6.78
N TYR A 62 -0.49 6.10 6.37
CA TYR A 62 -0.90 7.40 5.85
C TYR A 62 -0.96 8.47 6.94
N CYS A 63 -1.44 8.14 8.14
CA CYS A 63 -1.70 9.11 9.22
C CYS A 63 -0.50 9.38 10.12
N ALA A 64 0.52 8.53 10.11
CA ALA A 64 1.76 8.78 10.84
C ALA A 64 2.38 10.15 10.49
N SER A 65 3.00 10.81 11.47
CA SER A 65 3.79 12.02 11.21
C SER A 65 5.00 11.67 10.34
N GLU A 66 5.57 12.65 9.63
CA GLU A 66 6.80 12.42 8.84
C GLU A 66 7.98 11.96 9.72
N GLU A 67 8.00 12.37 10.99
CA GLU A 67 8.97 11.92 11.99
C GLU A 67 8.82 10.43 12.27
N THR A 68 7.61 9.95 12.57
CA THR A 68 7.33 8.52 12.79
C THR A 68 7.54 7.70 11.52
N LEU A 69 7.11 8.22 10.37
CA LEU A 69 7.33 7.59 9.08
C LEU A 69 8.81 7.48 8.74
N GLY A 70 9.63 8.46 9.13
CA GLY A 70 11.00 8.62 8.61
C GLY A 70 11.03 8.93 7.11
N TYR A 71 9.91 9.35 6.53
CA TYR A 71 9.70 9.63 5.12
C TYR A 71 8.82 10.88 4.96
N LYS A 72 8.96 11.56 3.83
CA LYS A 72 8.19 12.76 3.53
C LYS A 72 6.87 12.45 2.83
N LYS A 73 5.86 13.24 3.18
CA LYS A 73 4.61 13.33 2.45
C LYS A 73 4.71 14.43 1.40
N TYR A 74 4.12 14.17 0.25
CA TYR A 74 4.04 15.15 -0.83
C TYR A 74 2.59 15.28 -1.28
N PRO A 75 2.14 16.46 -1.72
CA PRO A 75 0.84 16.59 -2.36
C PRO A 75 0.71 15.58 -3.51
N TYR A 76 -0.46 14.99 -3.70
CA TYR A 76 -0.72 14.00 -4.77
C TYR A 76 -0.36 14.53 -6.18
N SER A 77 -0.47 15.84 -6.39
CA SER A 77 -0.04 16.51 -7.63
C SER A 77 1.47 16.40 -7.90
N GLN A 78 2.29 16.08 -6.90
CA GLN A 78 3.74 15.91 -6.99
C GLN A 78 4.18 14.44 -6.98
N ARG A 79 3.24 13.50 -7.16
CA ARG A 79 3.50 12.06 -7.17
C ARG A 79 4.52 11.66 -8.22
N LYS A 80 5.30 10.63 -7.92
CA LYS A 80 6.32 10.04 -8.76
C LYS A 80 6.32 8.53 -8.61
N ALA A 81 6.99 7.85 -9.54
CA ALA A 81 7.25 6.42 -9.44
C ALA A 81 7.88 6.09 -8.07
N GLY A 82 7.33 5.07 -7.39
CA GLY A 82 7.77 4.63 -6.08
C GLY A 82 7.04 5.26 -4.88
N ASP A 83 6.25 6.32 -5.08
CA ASP A 83 5.42 6.87 -4.01
C ASP A 83 4.26 5.91 -3.67
N ALA A 84 3.88 5.83 -2.39
CA ALA A 84 2.62 5.21 -2.00
C ALA A 84 1.45 6.19 -2.19
N VAL A 85 0.41 5.73 -2.89
CA VAL A 85 -0.87 6.41 -3.08
C VAL A 85 -1.95 5.72 -2.26
N PHE A 86 -2.79 6.48 -1.58
CA PHE A 86 -3.77 5.99 -0.62
C PHE A 86 -5.20 6.34 -1.05
N PHE A 87 -6.18 5.59 -0.56
CA PHE A 87 -7.60 5.78 -0.84
C PHE A 87 -8.42 5.61 0.44
N GLY A 88 -9.43 6.46 0.62
CA GLY A 88 -10.28 6.44 1.80
C GLY A 88 -11.30 7.56 1.96
N GLY A 89 -12.03 7.89 0.90
CA GLY A 89 -12.99 8.99 0.94
C GLY A 89 -12.33 10.33 1.27
N GLU A 90 -12.67 10.92 2.42
CA GLU A 90 -12.10 12.20 2.88
C GLU A 90 -10.66 12.09 3.39
N CYS A 91 -10.16 10.87 3.59
CA CYS A 91 -8.82 10.59 4.13
C CYS A 91 -8.56 11.29 5.48
N ASP A 92 -9.58 11.26 6.35
CA ASP A 92 -9.53 11.83 7.69
C ASP A 92 -8.82 10.88 8.67
N CYS A 93 -7.77 11.37 9.30
CA CYS A 93 -7.03 10.61 10.31
C CYS A 93 -7.77 10.50 11.65
N SER A 94 -8.84 11.28 11.86
CA SER A 94 -9.76 11.13 12.99
C SER A 94 -10.73 9.95 12.79
N ASP A 95 -11.01 9.60 11.54
CA ASP A 95 -11.75 8.40 11.11
C ASP A 95 -10.84 7.50 10.27
N SER A 96 -9.78 7.01 10.89
CA SER A 96 -8.70 6.30 10.20
C SER A 96 -9.16 5.01 9.50
N GLU A 97 -10.30 4.43 9.88
CA GLU A 97 -10.88 3.24 9.21
C GLU A 97 -11.36 3.54 7.79
N SER A 98 -11.67 4.81 7.49
CA SER A 98 -12.01 5.25 6.14
C SER A 98 -10.87 5.01 5.15
N ILE A 99 -9.60 5.03 5.60
CA ILE A 99 -8.39 4.88 4.79
C ILE A 99 -8.02 3.41 4.61
N HIS A 100 -8.54 2.82 3.55
CA HIS A 100 -8.65 1.37 3.43
C HIS A 100 -7.79 0.76 2.32
N HIS A 101 -7.27 1.55 1.36
CA HIS A 101 -6.41 1.02 0.29
C HIS A 101 -5.13 1.81 0.08
N VAL A 102 -4.08 1.12 -0.36
CA VAL A 102 -2.80 1.71 -0.79
C VAL A 102 -2.23 0.98 -1.99
N GLY A 103 -1.59 1.71 -2.88
CA GLY A 103 -0.81 1.19 -4.00
C GLY A 103 0.53 1.91 -4.14
N LEU A 104 1.38 1.43 -5.05
CA LEU A 104 2.66 2.04 -5.40
C LEU A 104 2.60 2.64 -6.79
N MET A 105 2.85 3.95 -6.88
CA MET A 105 2.94 4.68 -8.14
C MET A 105 3.98 4.04 -9.06
N MET A 106 3.61 3.78 -10.31
CA MET A 106 4.52 3.29 -11.35
C MET A 106 5.19 4.44 -12.11
N ASP A 107 4.54 5.59 -12.15
CA ASP A 107 4.94 6.80 -12.83
C ASP A 107 4.37 8.03 -12.10
N SER A 108 4.61 9.24 -12.62
CA SER A 108 3.97 10.47 -12.13
C SER A 108 2.55 10.66 -12.66
N GLY A 109 2.00 9.66 -13.37
CA GLY A 109 0.74 9.71 -14.07
C GLY A 109 -0.35 8.99 -13.30
N ASP A 110 -0.93 7.98 -13.93
CA ASP A 110 -2.18 7.35 -13.50
C ASP A 110 -1.98 5.88 -13.08
N ARG A 111 -0.78 5.33 -13.19
CA ARG A 111 -0.56 3.89 -12.99
C ARG A 111 -0.03 3.57 -11.61
N MET A 112 -0.57 2.51 -11.01
CA MET A 112 -0.08 1.95 -9.76
C MET A 112 0.00 0.41 -9.78
N TRP A 113 0.91 -0.13 -8.98
CA TRP A 113 0.88 -1.51 -8.52
C TRP A 113 0.07 -1.61 -7.23
N ASN A 114 -0.85 -2.58 -7.15
CA ASN A 114 -1.57 -2.85 -5.92
C ASN A 114 -2.00 -4.33 -5.82
N ALA A 115 -2.42 -4.72 -4.62
CA ALA A 115 -3.12 -5.98 -4.37
C ALA A 115 -4.58 -5.62 -4.01
N PRO A 116 -5.50 -5.59 -4.99
CA PRO A 116 -6.80 -4.92 -4.86
C PRO A 116 -7.73 -5.56 -3.84
N ASN A 117 -8.00 -6.85 -3.99
CA ASN A 117 -8.91 -7.62 -3.14
C ASN A 117 -8.91 -9.09 -3.58
N ASP A 118 -9.55 -9.91 -2.76
CA ASP A 118 -9.71 -11.34 -2.96
C ASP A 118 -10.50 -11.70 -4.23
N ARG A 119 -11.43 -10.86 -4.69
CA ARG A 119 -12.17 -11.14 -5.94
C ARG A 119 -11.28 -11.08 -7.17
N VAL A 120 -10.32 -10.17 -7.20
CA VAL A 120 -9.34 -10.06 -8.29
C VAL A 120 -8.21 -11.10 -8.13
N ASN A 121 -7.89 -11.42 -6.88
CA ASN A 121 -6.90 -12.40 -6.42
C ASN A 121 -5.54 -12.37 -7.12
N LYS A 122 -4.99 -11.16 -7.34
CA LYS A 122 -3.62 -11.00 -7.84
C LYS A 122 -3.11 -9.58 -7.64
N VAL A 123 -1.82 -9.47 -7.38
CA VAL A 123 -1.07 -8.23 -7.56
C VAL A 123 -1.05 -7.87 -9.03
N GLN A 124 -1.53 -6.67 -9.37
CA GLN A 124 -1.64 -6.21 -10.74
C GLN A 124 -1.40 -4.71 -10.87
N GLU A 125 -1.40 -4.25 -12.12
CA GLU A 125 -1.37 -2.84 -12.46
C GLU A 125 -2.81 -2.34 -12.60
N ASN A 126 -3.12 -1.21 -11.98
CA ASN A 126 -4.40 -0.51 -12.16
C ASN A 126 -4.14 0.97 -12.44
N SER A 127 -5.09 1.59 -13.14
CA SER A 127 -5.20 3.04 -13.27
C SER A 127 -5.85 3.63 -12.01
N ILE A 128 -5.38 4.77 -11.52
CA ILE A 128 -5.97 5.50 -10.40
C ILE A 128 -7.35 6.03 -10.81
N ALA A 129 -7.47 6.61 -12.01
CA ALA A 129 -8.75 7.06 -12.54
C ALA A 129 -9.78 5.93 -12.69
N GLY A 130 -9.32 4.70 -12.93
CA GLY A 130 -10.17 3.51 -13.01
C GLY A 130 -10.36 2.77 -11.69
N PHE A 131 -9.76 3.24 -10.59
CA PHE A 131 -9.90 2.63 -9.26
C PHE A 131 -11.30 2.86 -8.68
N GLY A 132 -11.99 3.92 -9.11
CA GLY A 132 -13.36 4.24 -8.71
C GLY A 132 -13.47 5.13 -7.48
N GLU A 133 -12.34 5.57 -6.93
CA GLU A 133 -12.27 6.48 -5.79
C GLU A 133 -11.19 7.55 -6.01
N GLU A 134 -11.39 8.73 -5.43
CA GLU A 134 -10.40 9.80 -5.45
C GLU A 134 -9.23 9.43 -4.51
N PRO A 135 -7.98 9.58 -4.95
CA PRO A 135 -6.83 9.34 -4.08
C PRO A 135 -6.73 10.39 -2.99
N CYS A 136 -6.16 10.00 -1.85
CA CYS A 136 -5.91 10.92 -0.76
C CYS A 136 -5.02 12.12 -1.18
N PRO A 137 -5.15 13.29 -0.53
CA PRO A 137 -4.43 14.51 -0.90
C PRO A 137 -2.90 14.39 -0.89
N TYR A 138 -2.35 13.40 -0.18
CA TYR A 138 -0.92 13.19 -0.04
C TYR A 138 -0.49 11.78 -0.45
N VAL A 139 0.72 11.69 -1.00
CA VAL A 139 1.46 10.46 -1.21
C VAL A 139 2.65 10.39 -0.24
N VAL A 140 3.13 9.19 0.06
CA VAL A 140 4.34 8.97 0.87
C VAL A 140 5.49 8.57 -0.05
N ARG A 141 6.62 9.27 0.04
CA ARG A 141 7.81 8.98 -0.78
C ARG A 141 8.88 8.25 0.03
N PHE A 142 9.13 6.99 -0.35
CA PHE A 142 10.07 6.11 0.36
C PHE A 142 11.52 6.17 -0.14
N ALA A 143 11.75 6.74 -1.33
CA ALA A 143 13.08 6.87 -1.92
C ALA A 143 13.33 8.32 -2.36
N SER A 144 14.54 8.80 -2.07
CA SER A 144 15.04 10.14 -2.40
C SER A 144 15.50 10.26 -3.84
#